data_AF-A0A1G9KKA9-F1
#
_entry.id   AF-A0A1G9KKA9-F1
#
_cell.length_a   1.000
_cell.length_b   1.000
_cell.length_c   1.000
_cell.angle_alpha   90.00
_cell.angle_beta   90.00
_cell.angle_gamma   90.00
#
_symmetry.space_group_name_H-M   'P 1'
#
loop_
_entity.id
_entity.type
_entity.pdbx_description
1 polymer ?
#
loop_
_entity_poly.entity_id
_entity_poly.type
_entity_poly.pdbx_seq_one_letter_code
_entity_poly.pdbx_strand_id
1 'polypeptide(L)'
;MREEDSIDKIAFLERKSSREEQIQTLKHEIGGLKLIIREQSNMPSLDKLKQKIKVFKEKWRHLESVQERNRLLKRIVGKITYNREANNVYLGIQYN
;
A
#
# COMPACT_ATOMS: atom_id res chain seq x y z
N MET A 1 -37.84 26.61 -38.37
CA MET A 1 -38.03 27.22 -37.04
C MET A 1 -36.86 26.79 -36.18
N ARG A 2 -36.03 27.72 -35.71
CA ARG A 2 -35.04 27.41 -34.67
C ARG A 2 -35.80 27.52 -33.35
N GLU A 3 -36.03 26.40 -32.67
CA GLU A 3 -36.47 26.44 -31.28
C GLU A 3 -35.40 27.20 -30.50
N GLU A 4 -35.81 28.27 -29.82
CA GLU A 4 -34.92 29.02 -28.95
C GLU A 4 -34.45 28.07 -27.84
N ASP A 5 -33.16 27.72 -27.84
CA ASP A 5 -32.47 27.02 -26.75
C ASP A 5 -32.45 27.92 -25.50
N SER A 6 -33.62 28.12 -24.89
CA SER A 6 -33.79 28.83 -23.63
C SER A 6 -33.82 27.81 -22.51
N ILE A 7 -32.70 27.71 -21.79
CA ILE A 7 -32.65 26.95 -20.54
C ILE A 7 -33.24 27.83 -19.44
N ASP A 8 -34.25 27.31 -18.75
CA ASP A 8 -34.77 27.91 -17.55
C ASP A 8 -33.67 28.05 -16.47
N LYS A 9 -33.68 29.17 -15.74
CA LYS A 9 -32.65 29.50 -14.75
C LYS A 9 -32.51 28.43 -13.67
N ILE A 10 -33.61 27.80 -13.27
CA ILE A 10 -33.61 26.73 -12.26
C ILE A 10 -32.93 25.50 -12.82
N ALA A 11 -33.30 25.10 -14.04
CA ALA A 11 -32.68 23.96 -14.74
C ALA A 11 -31.18 24.16 -14.98
N PHE A 12 -30.72 25.40 -15.22
CA PHE A 12 -29.28 25.71 -15.30
C PHE A 12 -28.58 25.51 -13.95
N LEU A 13 -29.16 26.04 -12.87
CA LEU A 13 -28.57 25.95 -11.53
C LEU A 13 -28.50 24.51 -11.03
N GLU A 14 -29.52 23.70 -11.27
CA GLU A 14 -29.54 22.28 -10.92
C GLU A 14 -28.46 21.50 -11.68
N ARG A 15 -28.34 21.72 -13.00
CA ARG A 15 -27.27 21.10 -13.82
C ARG A 15 -25.89 21.52 -13.34
N LYS A 16 -25.72 22.80 -12.96
CA LYS A 16 -24.45 23.30 -12.44
C LYS A 16 -24.10 22.62 -11.11
N SER A 17 -25.05 22.54 -10.17
CA SER A 17 -24.84 21.91 -8.87
C SER A 17 -24.47 20.42 -9.02
N SER A 18 -25.22 19.68 -9.85
CA SER A 18 -24.93 18.26 -10.11
C SER A 18 -23.54 18.05 -10.72
N ARG A 19 -23.12 18.92 -11.66
CA ARG A 19 -21.77 18.88 -12.23
C ARG A 19 -20.70 19.22 -11.20
N GLU A 20 -20.94 20.20 -10.34
CA GLU A 20 -20.02 20.57 -9.26
C GLU A 20 -19.82 19.41 -8.29
N GLU A 21 -20.88 18.71 -7.90
CA GLU A 21 -20.79 17.50 -7.08
C GLU A 21 -19.97 16.39 -7.77
N GLN A 22 -20.27 16.10 -9.04
CA GLN A 22 -19.50 15.11 -9.81
C GLN A 22 -18.02 15.47 -9.90
N ILE A 23 -17.70 16.75 -10.12
CA ILE A 23 -16.31 17.23 -10.15
C ILE A 23 -15.64 17.02 -8.79
N GLN A 24 -16.33 17.26 -7.67
CA GLN A 24 -15.77 17.04 -6.34
C GLN A 24 -15.52 15.56 -6.06
N THR A 25 -16.46 14.68 -6.41
CA THR A 25 -16.28 13.23 -6.29
C THR A 25 -15.06 12.76 -7.09
N LEU A 26 -14.94 13.16 -8.35
CA LEU A 26 -13.80 12.80 -9.19
C LEU A 26 -12.47 13.34 -8.63
N LYS A 27 -12.45 14.56 -8.08
CA LYS A 27 -11.25 15.11 -7.41
C LYS A 27 -10.84 14.27 -6.20
N HIS A 28 -11.80 13.82 -5.41
CA HIS A 28 -11.54 12.96 -4.27
C HIS A 28 -10.99 11.60 -4.69
N GLU A 29 -11.58 10.97 -5.70
CA GLU A 29 -11.10 9.69 -6.25
C GLU A 29 -9.67 9.80 -6.81
N ILE A 30 -9.38 10.86 -7.58
CA ILE A 30 -8.03 11.12 -8.09
C ILE A 30 -7.04 11.31 -6.92
N GLY A 31 -7.47 11.98 -5.84
CA GLY A 31 -6.68 12.13 -4.62
C GLY A 31 -6.33 10.77 -3.99
N GLY A 32 -7.32 9.88 -3.86
CA GLY A 32 -7.13 8.52 -3.36
C GLY A 32 -6.20 7.69 -4.24
N LEU A 33 -6.39 7.73 -5.56
CA LEU A 33 -5.53 7.01 -6.51
C LEU A 33 -4.08 7.50 -6.47
N LYS A 34 -3.85 8.82 -6.33
CA LYS A 34 -2.51 9.38 -6.16
C LYS A 34 -1.83 8.89 -4.88
N LEU A 35 -2.57 8.75 -3.79
CA LEU A 35 -2.06 8.19 -2.54
C LEU A 35 -1.60 6.74 -2.75
N ILE A 36 -2.45 5.91 -3.36
CA ILE A 36 -2.15 4.50 -3.65
C ILE A 36 -0.90 4.38 -4.54
N ILE A 37 -0.80 5.19 -5.60
CA ILE A 37 0.37 5.20 -6.49
C ILE A 37 1.63 5.59 -5.71
N ARG A 38 1.55 6.58 -4.82
CA ARG A 38 2.68 6.99 -3.98
C ARG A 38 3.13 5.85 -3.05
N GLU A 39 2.20 5.17 -2.41
CA GLU A 39 2.49 4.01 -1.56
C GLU A 39 3.12 2.86 -2.36
N GLN A 40 2.61 2.58 -3.57
CA GLN A 40 3.19 1.58 -4.47
C GLN A 40 4.57 1.97 -5.00
N SER A 41 4.83 3.26 -5.26
CA SER A 41 6.13 3.75 -5.72
C SER A 41 7.25 3.57 -4.68
N ASN A 42 6.88 3.55 -3.39
CA ASN A 42 7.80 3.22 -2.30
C ASN A 42 8.04 1.72 -2.16
N MET A 43 7.25 0.89 -2.84
CA MET A 43 7.42 -0.55 -2.81
C MET A 43 8.64 -0.91 -3.68
N PRO A 44 9.62 -1.65 -3.14
CA PRO A 44 10.80 -2.03 -3.91
C PRO A 44 10.39 -2.85 -5.14
N SER A 45 10.99 -2.57 -6.30
CA SER A 45 10.76 -3.36 -7.51
C SER A 45 11.04 -4.84 -7.26
N LEU A 46 10.32 -5.71 -7.97
CA LEU A 46 10.44 -7.17 -7.85
C LEU A 46 11.90 -7.63 -7.94
N ASP A 47 12.68 -7.02 -8.82
CA ASP A 47 14.10 -7.35 -8.99
C ASP A 47 14.97 -6.91 -7.81
N LYS A 48 14.71 -5.72 -7.24
CA LYS A 48 15.37 -5.29 -6.00
C LYS A 48 15.02 -6.22 -4.84
N LEU A 49 13.78 -6.69 -4.77
CA LEU A 49 13.35 -7.65 -3.75
C LEU A 49 14.06 -9.01 -3.94
N LYS A 50 14.08 -9.54 -5.17
CA LYS A 50 14.79 -10.77 -5.52
C LYS A 50 16.27 -10.68 -5.18
N GLN A 51 16.92 -9.55 -5.48
CA GLN A 51 18.33 -9.31 -5.17
C GLN A 51 18.57 -9.26 -3.66
N LYS A 52 17.72 -8.55 -2.89
CA LYS A 52 17.78 -8.53 -1.42
C LYS A 52 17.63 -9.93 -0.82
N ILE A 53 16.69 -10.73 -1.33
CA ILE A 53 16.48 -12.13 -0.92
C ILE A 53 17.71 -12.97 -1.23
N LYS A 54 18.30 -12.82 -2.42
CA LYS A 54 19.51 -13.55 -2.83
C LYS A 54 20.67 -13.23 -1.89
N VAL A 55 20.95 -11.95 -1.64
CA VAL A 55 22.00 -11.50 -0.72
C VAL A 55 21.77 -12.02 0.70
N PHE A 56 20.51 -12.03 1.16
CA PHE A 56 20.18 -12.60 2.47
C PHE A 56 20.46 -14.10 2.53
N LYS A 57 20.04 -14.88 1.53
CA LYS A 57 20.26 -16.33 1.46
C LYS A 57 21.74 -16.69 1.38
N GLU A 58 22.52 -15.95 0.59
CA GLU A 58 23.96 -16.13 0.49
C GLU A 58 24.62 -15.88 1.85
N LYS A 59 24.34 -14.74 2.48
CA LYS A 59 24.86 -14.44 3.82
C LYS A 59 24.47 -15.53 4.81
N TRP A 60 23.18 -15.90 4.89
CA TRP A 60 22.68 -16.92 5.81
C TRP A 60 23.42 -18.26 5.72
N ARG A 61 23.75 -18.72 4.51
CA ARG A 61 24.49 -19.99 4.30
C ARG A 61 25.91 -19.98 4.84
N HIS A 62 26.54 -18.81 4.93
CA HIS A 62 27.96 -18.65 5.30
C HIS A 62 28.13 -18.22 6.77
N LEU A 63 27.03 -17.99 7.50
CA LEU A 63 27.10 -17.65 8.92
C LEU A 63 27.27 -18.93 9.74
N GLU A 64 28.46 -19.13 10.31
CA GLU A 64 28.75 -20.23 11.23
C GLU A 64 28.31 -19.90 12.67
N SER A 65 28.23 -18.62 13.03
CA SER A 65 27.86 -18.15 14.36
C SER A 65 26.36 -17.91 14.53
N VAL A 66 25.80 -18.39 15.65
CA VAL A 66 24.42 -18.13 16.09
C VAL A 66 24.17 -16.64 16.33
N GLN A 67 25.17 -15.89 16.83
CA GLN A 67 25.04 -14.45 17.06
C GLN A 67 24.85 -13.67 15.75
N GLU A 68 25.57 -14.05 14.70
CA GLU A 68 25.46 -13.39 13.40
C GLU A 68 24.15 -13.71 12.70
N ARG A 69 23.68 -14.95 12.80
CA ARG A 69 22.34 -15.35 12.31
C ARG A 69 21.24 -14.54 12.97
N ASN A 70 21.31 -14.36 14.29
CA ASN A 70 20.35 -13.53 15.03
C ASN A 70 20.41 -12.04 14.62
N ARG A 71 21.61 -11.49 14.36
CA ARG A 71 21.76 -10.12 13.84
C ARG A 71 21.13 -9.99 12.45
N LEU A 72 21.32 -10.96 11.57
CA LEU A 72 20.74 -10.94 10.22
C LEU A 72 19.21 -11.03 10.27
N LEU A 73 18.67 -11.91 11.12
CA LEU A 73 17.22 -12.05 11.36
C LEU A 73 16.60 -10.75 11.85
N LYS A 74 17.21 -10.06 12.82
CA LYS A 74 16.71 -8.78 13.36
C LYS A 74 16.64 -7.64 12.34
N ARG A 75 17.34 -7.74 11.20
CA ARG A 75 17.22 -6.74 10.12
C ARG A 75 15.90 -6.88 9.36
N ILE A 76 15.36 -8.10 9.29
CA ILE A 76 14.16 -8.42 8.52
C ILE A 76 12.94 -8.52 9.44
N VAL A 77 13.12 -9.08 10.63
CA VAL A 77 12.05 -9.29 11.60
C VAL A 77 11.99 -8.10 12.55
N GLY A 78 10.87 -7.39 12.52
CA GLY A 78 10.59 -6.30 13.45
C GLY A 78 10.10 -6.81 14.80
N LYS A 79 9.17 -7.78 14.79
CA LYS A 79 8.58 -8.33 16.01
C LYS A 79 8.25 -9.81 15.83
N ILE A 80 8.49 -10.61 16.86
CA ILE A 80 7.99 -11.98 16.97
C ILE A 80 7.00 -12.01 18.12
N THR A 81 5.74 -12.31 17.82
CA THR A 81 4.74 -12.60 18.84
C THR A 81 4.69 -14.10 19.06
N TYR A 82 4.68 -14.51 20.32
CA TYR A 82 4.57 -15.89 20.73
C TYR A 82 3.36 -16.00 21.65
N ASN A 83 2.42 -16.87 21.30
CA ASN A 83 1.30 -17.23 22.18
C ASN A 83 1.31 -18.75 22.37
N ARG A 84 1.26 -19.20 23.62
CA ARG A 84 1.21 -20.63 23.95
C ARG A 84 -0.13 -20.94 24.61
N GLU A 85 -0.90 -21.80 23.97
CA GLU A 85 -2.13 -22.35 24.52
C GLU A 85 -1.95 -23.85 24.75
N ALA A 86 -1.72 -24.23 26.01
CA ALA A 86 -1.38 -25.59 26.43
C ALA A 86 -0.17 -26.18 25.68
N ASN A 87 -0.43 -27.12 24.75
CA ASN A 87 0.58 -27.75 23.90
C ASN A 87 0.75 -27.08 22.54
N ASN A 88 -0.08 -26.08 22.22
CA ASN A 88 -0.01 -25.36 20.96
C ASN A 88 0.82 -24.10 21.14
N VAL A 89 1.75 -23.89 20.20
CA VAL A 89 2.59 -22.71 20.12
C VAL A 89 2.26 -21.98 18.82
N TYR A 90 1.79 -20.75 18.95
CA TYR A 90 1.54 -19.84 17.84
C TYR A 90 2.65 -18.82 17.77
N LEU A 91 3.29 -18.74 16.60
CA LEU A 91 4.32 -17.76 16.30
C LEU A 91 3.80 -16.82 15.23
N GLY A 92 3.62 -15.55 15.58
CA GLY A 92 3.41 -14.47 14.63
C GLY A 92 4.73 -13.77 14.36
N ILE A 93 5.08 -13.60 13.08
CA ILE A 93 6.28 -12.87 12.68
C ILE A 93 5.85 -11.61 11.93
N GLN A 94 6.21 -10.46 12.47
CA GLN A 94 6.05 -9.17 11.82
C GLN A 94 7.38 -8.78 11.18
N TYR A 95 7.36 -8.63 9.86
CA TYR A 95 8.51 -8.18 9.07
C TYR A 95 8.60 -6.65 9.06
N ASN A 96 9.82 -6.13 8.96
CA ASN A 96 10.10 -4.71 8.73
C ASN A 96 9.85 -4.31 7.27
#